data_AF-A0AAD4T1Q1-F1
#
_entry.id   AF-A0AAD4T1Q1-F1
#
_cell.length_a   1.000
_cell.length_b   1.000
_cell.length_c   1.000
_cell.angle_alpha   90.00
_cell.angle_beta   90.00
_cell.angle_gamma   90.00
#
_symmetry.space_group_name_H-M   'P 1'
#
loop_
_entity.id
_entity.type
_entity.pdbx_description
1 polymer ?
#
loop_
_entity_poly.entity_id
_entity_poly.type
_entity_poly.pdbx_seq_one_letter_code
_entity_poly.pdbx_strand_id
1 'polypeptide(L)'
;IFILLILFLFLFSSHLLHPSSFLHCSTLLTHLKSSLIGISRSIMDSVRQLKVQRYEDFVDRRLKPDLVRAIAERDKVFESQKVFSDLRKSIQTLEKNAAMSLRTLVNLGSEVYMQADVPDTRHIFVDVGLGFHVEFTWSEALEFISVKEARLAKQIDEYTHLIASIKVQIKMVCEGIQELLQLAAS
;
A
#
# COMPACT_ATOMS: atom_id res chain seq x y z
N ILE A 1 1.68 15.49 -44.35
CA ILE A 1 1.72 16.58 -45.36
C ILE A 1 2.52 16.16 -46.60
N PHE A 2 3.78 15.71 -46.46
CA PHE A 2 4.62 15.27 -47.58
C PHE A 2 4.03 14.13 -48.43
N ILE A 3 3.47 13.09 -47.79
CA ILE A 3 2.80 11.96 -48.49
C ILE A 3 1.52 12.41 -49.21
N LEU A 4 0.81 13.39 -48.66
CA LEU A 4 -0.43 13.92 -49.25
C LEU A 4 -0.12 14.74 -50.52
N LEU A 5 1.00 15.47 -50.52
CA LEU A 5 1.49 16.25 -51.66
C LEU A 5 1.94 15.34 -52.82
N ILE A 6 2.59 14.21 -52.50
CA ILE A 6 3.01 13.19 -53.48
C ILE A 6 1.80 12.50 -54.11
N LEU A 7 0.77 12.15 -53.33
CA LEU A 7 -0.50 11.61 -53.85
C LEU A 7 -1.20 12.60 -54.81
N PHE A 8 -1.17 13.90 -54.47
CA PHE A 8 -1.80 14.94 -55.27
C PHE A 8 -1.09 15.16 -56.61
N LEU A 9 0.25 15.11 -56.62
CA LEU A 9 1.07 15.15 -57.84
C LEU A 9 0.86 13.91 -58.73
N PHE A 10 0.68 12.73 -58.13
CA PHE A 10 0.40 11.49 -58.87
C PHE A 10 -1.00 11.49 -59.52
N LEU A 11 -2.01 12.05 -58.84
CA LEU A 11 -3.36 12.23 -59.38
C LEU A 11 -3.41 13.24 -60.53
N PHE A 12 -2.64 14.33 -60.45
CA PHE A 12 -2.66 15.38 -61.48
C PHE A 12 -1.90 14.98 -62.77
N SER A 13 -0.89 14.12 -62.66
CA SER A 13 -0.12 13.66 -63.82
C SER A 13 -0.83 12.58 -64.67
N SER A 14 -2.01 12.09 -64.23
CA SER A 14 -2.71 10.94 -64.81
C SER A 14 -3.81 11.30 -65.83
N HIS A 15 -3.92 12.56 -66.25
CA HIS A 15 -5.01 13.01 -67.14
C HIS A 15 -4.93 12.52 -68.61
N LEU A 16 -4.01 11.60 -68.91
CA LEU A 16 -3.78 11.00 -70.22
C LEU A 16 -3.47 9.50 -70.07
N LEU A 17 -4.35 8.66 -69.52
CA LEU A 17 -4.16 7.20 -69.57
C LEU A 17 -5.47 6.40 -69.46
N HIS A 18 -5.45 5.29 -70.20
CA HIS A 18 -6.51 4.30 -70.46
C HIS A 18 -7.29 3.84 -69.20
N PRO A 19 -8.59 3.52 -69.30
CA PRO A 19 -9.49 3.17 -68.18
C PRO A 19 -9.02 2.00 -67.28
N SER A 20 -8.12 1.14 -67.75
CA SER A 20 -7.53 0.03 -66.99
C SER A 20 -6.50 0.46 -65.92
N SER A 21 -5.86 1.63 -66.09
CA SER A 21 -4.87 2.17 -65.14
C SER A 21 -5.49 2.83 -63.89
N PHE A 22 -6.74 3.30 -64.02
CA PHE A 22 -7.52 3.88 -62.92
C PHE A 22 -7.94 2.86 -61.86
N LEU A 23 -8.31 1.64 -62.26
CA LEU A 23 -8.66 0.57 -61.31
C LEU A 23 -7.45 0.17 -60.46
N HIS A 24 -6.28 0.04 -61.07
CA HIS A 24 -5.05 -0.37 -60.38
C HIS A 24 -4.59 0.68 -59.34
N CYS A 25 -4.73 1.97 -59.67
CA CYS A 25 -4.42 3.07 -58.75
C CYS A 25 -5.37 3.11 -57.54
N SER A 26 -6.67 2.85 -57.77
CA SER A 26 -7.67 2.73 -56.70
C SER A 26 -7.34 1.60 -55.71
N THR A 27 -6.92 0.43 -56.21
CA THR A 27 -6.54 -0.72 -55.36
C THR A 27 -5.25 -0.47 -54.57
N LEU A 28 -4.28 0.22 -55.17
CA LEU A 28 -3.06 0.65 -54.46
C LEU A 28 -3.36 1.67 -53.36
N LEU A 29 -4.29 2.59 -53.60
CA LEU A 29 -4.71 3.60 -52.62
C LEU A 29 -5.42 2.98 -51.42
N THR A 30 -6.26 1.95 -51.63
CA THR A 30 -6.93 1.22 -50.55
C THR A 30 -5.95 0.40 -49.72
N HIS A 31 -4.95 -0.23 -50.35
CA HIS A 31 -3.86 -0.92 -49.65
C HIS A 31 -2.95 0.01 -48.83
N LEU A 32 -2.61 1.18 -49.36
CA LEU A 32 -1.84 2.19 -48.63
C LEU A 32 -2.63 2.73 -47.43
N LYS A 33 -3.94 2.97 -47.59
CA LYS A 33 -4.82 3.38 -46.48
C LYS A 33 -4.93 2.29 -45.41
N SER A 34 -5.13 1.02 -45.79
CA SER A 34 -5.24 -0.08 -44.83
C SER A 34 -3.93 -0.32 -44.07
N SER A 35 -2.78 -0.18 -44.75
CA SER A 35 -1.46 -0.25 -44.13
C SER A 35 -1.21 0.90 -43.13
N LEU A 36 -1.55 2.15 -43.49
CA LEU A 36 -1.44 3.30 -42.58
C LEU A 36 -2.35 3.18 -41.34
N ILE A 37 -3.56 2.64 -41.50
CA ILE A 37 -4.49 2.36 -40.40
C ILE A 37 -3.91 1.27 -39.47
N GLY A 38 -3.32 0.21 -40.04
CA GLY A 38 -2.66 -0.85 -39.28
C GLY A 38 -1.47 -0.35 -38.46
N ILE A 39 -0.63 0.52 -39.04
CA ILE A 39 0.51 1.15 -38.35
C ILE A 39 0.02 2.05 -37.21
N SER A 40 -1.00 2.88 -37.45
CA SER A 40 -1.60 3.74 -36.43
C SER A 40 -2.16 2.94 -35.24
N ARG A 41 -2.84 1.81 -35.51
CA ARG A 41 -3.38 0.91 -34.50
C ARG A 41 -2.28 0.25 -33.66
N SER A 42 -1.23 -0.26 -34.31
CA SER A 42 -0.06 -0.86 -33.64
C SER A 42 0.67 0.13 -32.72
N ILE A 43 0.84 1.38 -33.15
CA ILE A 43 1.43 2.44 -32.32
C ILE A 43 0.54 2.71 -31.11
N MET A 44 -0.78 2.77 -31.28
CA MET A 44 -1.71 3.01 -30.18
C MET A 44 -1.71 1.87 -29.15
N ASP A 45 -1.64 0.62 -29.62
CA ASP A 45 -1.59 -0.56 -28.76
C ASP A 45 -0.29 -0.62 -27.95
N SER A 46 0.85 -0.26 -28.56
CA SER A 46 2.14 -0.20 -27.83
C SER A 46 2.16 0.90 -26.76
N VAL A 47 1.61 2.09 -27.05
CA VAL A 47 1.45 3.17 -26.06
C VAL A 47 0.53 2.75 -24.91
N ARG A 48 -0.55 2.03 -25.20
CA ARG A 48 -1.46 1.49 -24.19
C ARG A 48 -0.76 0.46 -23.30
N GLN A 49 -0.02 -0.48 -23.89
CA GLN A 49 0.72 -1.50 -23.17
C GLN A 49 1.77 -0.89 -22.21
N LEU A 50 2.47 0.16 -22.64
CA LEU A 50 3.39 0.90 -21.79
C LEU A 50 2.70 1.57 -20.59
N LYS A 51 1.48 2.08 -20.77
CA LYS A 51 0.70 2.65 -19.66
C LYS A 51 0.26 1.58 -18.66
N VAL A 52 -0.22 0.44 -19.16
CA VAL A 52 -0.59 -0.71 -18.32
C VAL A 52 0.62 -1.14 -17.48
N GLN A 53 1.77 -1.36 -18.11
CA GLN A 53 3.01 -1.74 -17.41
C GLN A 53 3.40 -0.72 -16.34
N ARG A 54 3.29 0.58 -16.62
CA ARG A 54 3.58 1.62 -15.62
C ARG A 54 2.64 1.58 -14.42
N TYR A 55 1.35 1.30 -14.64
CA TYR A 55 0.39 1.19 -13.54
C TYR A 55 0.60 -0.10 -12.73
N GLU A 56 0.89 -1.22 -13.39
CA GLU A 56 1.28 -2.47 -12.72
C GLU A 56 2.54 -2.28 -11.87
N ASP A 57 3.59 -1.67 -12.44
CA ASP A 57 4.81 -1.34 -11.71
C ASP A 57 4.53 -0.42 -10.51
N PHE A 58 3.63 0.54 -10.64
CA PHE A 58 3.25 1.43 -9.54
C PHE A 58 2.54 0.68 -8.41
N VAL A 59 1.62 -0.22 -8.75
CA VAL A 59 0.95 -1.07 -7.76
C VAL A 59 1.96 -1.96 -7.04
N ASP A 60 2.84 -2.61 -7.80
CA ASP A 60 3.75 -3.63 -7.28
C ASP A 60 4.93 -3.06 -6.51
N ARG A 61 5.53 -1.97 -7.00
CA ARG A 61 6.74 -1.38 -6.41
C ARG A 61 6.45 -0.34 -5.33
N ARG A 62 5.21 0.15 -5.23
CA ARG A 62 4.84 1.18 -4.26
C ARG A 62 3.63 0.80 -3.42
N LEU A 63 2.44 0.66 -4.01
CA LEU A 63 1.22 0.52 -3.22
C LEU A 63 1.20 -0.78 -2.38
N LYS A 64 1.63 -1.91 -2.94
CA LYS A 64 1.75 -3.17 -2.19
C LYS A 64 2.78 -3.07 -1.05
N PRO A 65 4.02 -2.59 -1.27
CA PRO A 65 4.96 -2.32 -0.19
C PRO A 65 4.44 -1.35 0.88
N ASP A 66 3.75 -0.28 0.47
CA ASP A 66 3.14 0.69 1.38
C ASP A 66 2.08 0.04 2.26
N LEU A 67 1.25 -0.84 1.68
CA LEU A 67 0.25 -1.61 2.41
C LEU A 67 0.89 -2.53 3.45
N VAL A 68 1.91 -3.30 3.06
CA VAL A 68 2.64 -4.22 3.96
C VAL A 68 3.25 -3.45 5.12
N ARG A 69 3.90 -2.31 4.82
CA ARG A 69 4.48 -1.44 5.85
C ARG A 69 3.43 -0.88 6.79
N ALA A 70 2.31 -0.36 6.28
CA ALA A 70 1.24 0.18 7.12
C ALA A 70 0.63 -0.88 8.05
N ILE A 71 0.46 -2.12 7.56
CA ILE A 71 0.03 -3.26 8.39
C ILE A 71 1.06 -3.55 9.48
N ALA A 72 2.35 -3.67 9.12
CA ALA A 72 3.41 -3.96 10.07
C ALA A 72 3.52 -2.88 11.17
N GLU A 73 3.39 -1.60 10.82
CA GLU A 73 3.38 -0.51 11.81
C GLU A 73 2.17 -0.59 12.75
N ARG A 74 0.97 -0.87 12.23
CA ARG A 74 -0.21 -1.08 13.07
C ARG A 74 -0.01 -2.26 14.03
N ASP A 75 0.58 -3.35 13.56
CA ASP A 75 0.80 -4.54 14.37
C ASP A 75 1.80 -4.26 15.52
N LYS A 76 2.83 -3.42 15.30
CA LYS A 76 3.70 -2.92 16.39
C LYS A 76 2.92 -2.12 17.44
N VAL A 77 1.95 -1.31 17.02
CA VAL A 77 1.09 -0.55 17.95
C VAL A 77 0.19 -1.50 18.74
N PHE A 78 -0.35 -2.55 18.13
CA PHE A 78 -1.11 -3.59 18.83
C PHE A 78 -0.28 -4.34 19.88
N GLU A 79 0.96 -4.72 19.57
CA GLU A 79 1.86 -5.34 20.55
C GLU A 79 2.12 -4.39 21.72
N SER A 80 2.34 -3.10 21.44
CA SER A 80 2.50 -2.08 22.49
C SER A 80 1.24 -1.96 23.35
N GLN A 81 0.06 -1.95 22.74
CA GLN A 81 -1.22 -1.91 23.45
C GLN A 81 -1.40 -3.14 24.36
N LYS A 82 -1.02 -4.32 23.88
CA LYS A 82 -1.06 -5.55 24.67
C LYS A 82 -0.16 -5.48 25.91
N VAL A 83 1.08 -5.00 25.75
CA VAL A 83 2.02 -4.81 26.87
C VAL A 83 1.41 -3.90 27.96
N PHE A 84 0.82 -2.78 27.56
CA PHE A 84 0.16 -1.86 28.52
C PHE A 84 -1.11 -2.46 29.15
N SER A 85 -1.89 -3.22 28.38
CA SER A 85 -3.08 -3.91 28.88
C SER A 85 -2.72 -4.97 29.92
N ASP A 86 -1.67 -5.75 29.67
CA ASP A 86 -1.19 -6.77 30.60
C ASP A 86 -0.59 -6.13 31.85
N LEU A 87 0.19 -5.05 31.71
CA LEU A 87 0.69 -4.27 32.84
C LEU A 87 -0.45 -3.75 33.73
N ARG A 88 -1.53 -3.21 33.14
CA ARG A 88 -2.70 -2.78 33.91
C ARG A 88 -3.28 -3.92 34.74
N LYS A 89 -3.52 -5.08 34.11
CA LYS A 89 -4.10 -6.24 34.80
C LYS A 89 -3.20 -6.69 35.96
N SER A 90 -1.88 -6.68 35.75
CA SER A 90 -0.91 -7.01 36.80
C SER A 90 -1.00 -6.04 37.97
N ILE A 91 -1.04 -4.72 37.72
CA ILE A 91 -1.17 -3.70 38.78
C ILE A 91 -2.50 -3.86 39.53
N GLN A 92 -3.62 -3.99 38.81
CA GLN A 92 -4.94 -4.19 39.42
C GLN A 92 -4.99 -5.47 40.27
N THR A 93 -4.26 -6.51 39.87
CA THR A 93 -4.15 -7.74 40.66
C THR A 93 -3.37 -7.51 41.95
N LEU A 94 -2.25 -6.77 41.90
CA LEU A 94 -1.47 -6.40 43.08
C LEU A 94 -2.28 -5.53 44.05
N GLU A 95 -2.99 -4.53 43.50
CA GLU A 95 -3.82 -3.60 44.27
C GLU A 95 -4.98 -4.32 44.95
N LYS A 96 -5.74 -5.15 44.22
CA LYS A 96 -6.86 -5.93 44.76
C LYS A 96 -6.45 -6.87 45.89
N ASN A 97 -5.26 -7.44 45.80
CA ASN A 97 -4.74 -8.37 46.81
C ASN A 97 -4.01 -7.67 47.96
N ALA A 98 -3.87 -6.33 47.91
CA ALA A 98 -3.01 -5.55 48.80
C ALA A 98 -1.63 -6.21 48.98
N ALA A 99 -1.10 -6.78 47.90
CA ALA A 99 0.07 -7.63 47.93
C ALA A 99 1.34 -6.78 48.04
N MET A 100 1.71 -6.39 49.26
CA MET A 100 2.85 -5.50 49.56
C MET A 100 4.22 -6.12 49.27
N SER A 101 4.26 -7.44 49.09
CA SER A 101 5.44 -8.18 48.63
C SER A 101 5.02 -9.21 47.59
N LEU A 102 5.94 -9.56 46.69
CA LEU A 102 5.66 -10.48 45.59
C LEU A 102 6.83 -11.46 45.43
N ARG A 103 6.52 -12.75 45.54
CA ARG A 103 7.43 -13.83 45.17
C ARG A 103 7.02 -14.35 43.80
N THR A 104 7.91 -14.28 42.81
CA THR A 104 7.60 -14.61 41.42
C THR A 104 8.74 -15.37 40.73
N LEU A 105 8.43 -16.11 39.67
CA LEU A 105 9.42 -16.72 38.78
C LEU A 105 9.61 -15.81 37.57
N VAL A 106 10.82 -15.30 37.38
CA VAL A 106 11.20 -14.44 36.27
C VAL A 106 11.88 -15.29 35.20
N ASN A 107 11.38 -15.22 33.97
CA ASN A 107 12.00 -15.87 32.83
C ASN A 107 13.25 -15.08 32.40
N LEU A 108 14.41 -15.75 32.36
CA LEU A 108 15.70 -15.18 31.95
C LEU A 108 16.06 -15.49 30.48
N GLY A 109 15.23 -16.26 29.78
CA GLY A 109 15.41 -16.73 28.40
C GLY A 109 15.51 -18.25 28.31
N SER A 110 15.19 -18.80 27.13
CA SER A 110 15.34 -20.25 26.83
C SER A 110 14.69 -21.19 27.86
N GLU A 111 13.51 -20.83 28.37
CA GLU A 111 12.80 -21.57 29.44
C GLU A 111 13.58 -21.70 30.75
N VAL A 112 14.54 -20.82 31.00
CA VAL A 112 15.25 -20.70 32.28
C VAL A 112 14.53 -19.68 33.15
N TYR A 113 14.15 -20.10 34.35
CA TYR A 113 13.41 -19.27 35.30
C TYR A 113 14.21 -19.09 36.59
N MET A 114 14.17 -17.88 37.14
CA MET A 114 14.78 -17.54 38.43
C MET A 114 13.71 -17.05 39.40
N GLN A 115 13.77 -17.53 40.64
CA GLN A 115 12.89 -17.03 41.69
C GLN A 115 13.36 -15.66 42.16
N ALA A 116 12.45 -14.69 42.15
CA ALA A 116 12.67 -13.34 42.62
C ALA A 116 11.70 -13.02 43.77
N ASP A 117 12.24 -12.37 44.80
CA ASP A 117 11.47 -11.81 45.90
C ASP A 117 11.49 -10.29 45.79
N VAL A 118 10.30 -9.70 45.65
CA VAL A 118 10.07 -8.26 45.59
C VAL A 118 9.53 -7.81 46.96
N PRO A 119 10.32 -7.05 47.73
CA PRO A 119 9.97 -6.69 49.10
C PRO A 119 8.92 -5.58 49.20
N ASP A 120 8.83 -4.72 48.18
CA ASP A 120 7.84 -3.65 48.09
C ASP A 120 7.31 -3.57 46.65
N THR A 121 6.01 -3.70 46.50
CA THR A 121 5.31 -3.67 45.21
C THR A 121 4.57 -2.36 44.96
N ARG A 122 4.51 -1.46 45.94
CA ARG A 122 3.75 -0.19 45.86
C ARG A 122 4.29 0.75 44.80
N HIS A 123 5.57 0.59 44.47
CA HIS A 123 6.28 1.36 43.46
C HIS A 123 6.69 0.44 42.30
N ILE A 124 6.46 0.91 41.08
CA ILE A 124 6.85 0.21 39.86
C ILE A 124 7.57 1.15 38.92
N PHE A 125 8.55 0.63 38.18
CA PHE A 125 9.19 1.38 37.11
C PHE A 125 8.44 1.15 35.80
N VAL A 126 7.96 2.22 35.19
CA VAL A 126 7.28 2.18 33.88
C VAL A 126 8.16 2.88 32.85
N ASP A 127 8.39 2.21 31.72
CA ASP A 127 9.07 2.81 30.56
C ASP A 127 8.18 3.89 29.96
N VAL A 128 8.67 5.13 29.97
CA VAL A 128 7.98 6.29 29.37
C VAL A 128 8.50 6.62 27.96
N GLY A 129 9.56 5.92 27.52
CA GLY A 129 10.20 6.04 26.23
C GLY A 129 11.62 6.63 26.31
N LEU A 130 12.33 6.57 25.18
CA LEU A 130 13.70 7.09 25.03
C LEU A 130 14.71 6.52 26.06
N GLY A 131 14.43 5.33 26.60
CA GLY A 131 15.26 4.66 27.61
C GLY A 131 15.02 5.16 29.04
N PHE A 132 14.05 6.05 29.27
CA PHE A 132 13.72 6.54 30.60
C PHE A 132 12.64 5.68 31.25
N HIS A 133 12.88 5.34 32.51
CA HIS A 133 11.93 4.65 33.36
C HIS A 133 11.59 5.57 34.54
N VAL A 134 10.31 5.72 34.81
CA VAL A 134 9.80 6.54 35.91
C VAL A 134 9.22 5.62 36.96
N GLU A 135 9.56 5.90 38.22
CA GLU A 135 8.94 5.23 39.37
C GLU A 135 7.56 5.82 39.61
N PHE A 136 6.53 4.96 39.61
CA PHE A 136 5.15 5.31 39.85
C PHE A 136 4.56 4.50 41.00
N THR A 137 3.66 5.12 41.74
CA THR A 137 2.67 4.38 42.54
C THR A 137 1.66 3.66 41.63
N TRP A 138 0.90 2.71 42.18
CA TRP A 138 -0.16 2.02 41.40
C TRP A 138 -1.16 2.98 40.75
N SER A 139 -1.65 3.98 41.49
CA SER A 139 -2.63 4.93 40.97
C SER A 139 -2.07 5.79 39.85
N GLU A 140 -0.85 6.32 40.02
CA GLU A 140 -0.20 7.14 38.99
C GLU A 140 0.09 6.31 37.72
N ALA A 141 0.51 5.05 37.90
CA ALA A 141 0.72 4.15 36.77
C ALA A 141 -0.59 3.86 36.02
N LEU A 142 -1.69 3.61 36.73
CA LEU A 142 -3.00 3.36 36.10
C LEU A 142 -3.50 4.58 35.32
N GLU A 143 -3.31 5.79 35.85
CA GLU A 143 -3.61 7.04 35.15
C GLU A 143 -2.76 7.20 33.88
N PHE A 144 -1.45 6.99 34.00
CA PHE A 144 -0.53 7.04 32.85
C PHE A 144 -0.90 6.02 31.77
N ILE A 145 -1.16 4.77 32.16
CA ILE A 145 -1.53 3.69 31.23
C ILE A 145 -2.84 4.03 30.51
N SER A 146 -3.83 4.61 31.21
CA SER A 146 -5.08 5.06 30.59
C SER A 146 -4.85 6.06 29.46
N VAL A 147 -4.04 7.09 29.69
CA VAL A 147 -3.67 8.08 28.67
C VAL A 147 -2.90 7.42 27.52
N LYS A 148 -1.97 6.51 27.84
CA LYS A 148 -1.15 5.82 26.84
C LYS A 148 -1.99 4.92 25.93
N GLU A 149 -2.92 4.16 26.48
CA GLU A 149 -3.81 3.30 25.71
C GLU A 149 -4.77 4.10 24.82
N ALA A 150 -5.32 5.21 25.30
CA ALA A 150 -6.14 6.09 24.48
C ALA A 150 -5.35 6.60 23.24
N ARG A 151 -4.07 6.95 23.44
CA ARG A 151 -3.18 7.34 22.34
C ARG A 151 -2.91 6.18 21.37
N LEU A 152 -2.64 4.98 21.88
CA LEU A 152 -2.38 3.80 21.05
C LEU A 152 -3.64 3.40 20.25
N ALA A 153 -4.82 3.47 20.86
CA ALA A 153 -6.10 3.23 20.18
C ALA A 153 -6.29 4.19 19.00
N LYS A 154 -6.04 5.49 19.20
CA LYS A 154 -6.09 6.47 18.12
C LYS A 154 -5.09 6.15 16.99
N GLN A 155 -3.87 5.73 17.32
CA GLN A 155 -2.88 5.33 16.31
C GLN A 155 -3.32 4.09 15.52
N ILE A 156 -3.96 3.12 16.18
CA ILE A 156 -4.53 1.94 15.52
C ILE A 156 -5.62 2.36 14.53
N ASP A 157 -6.49 3.29 14.91
CA ASP A 157 -7.54 3.81 14.02
C ASP A 157 -6.94 4.54 12.81
N GLU A 158 -5.94 5.39 13.03
CA GLU A 158 -5.21 6.10 11.96
C GLU A 158 -4.58 5.13 10.94
N TYR A 159 -3.88 4.09 11.43
CA TYR A 159 -3.32 3.07 10.55
C TYR A 159 -4.41 2.24 9.85
N THR A 160 -5.52 1.95 10.52
CA THR A 160 -6.64 1.22 9.93
C THR A 160 -7.24 2.00 8.76
N HIS A 161 -7.42 3.31 8.92
CA HIS A 161 -7.86 4.20 7.84
C HIS A 161 -6.82 4.27 6.70
N LEU A 162 -5.53 4.38 7.01
CA LEU A 162 -4.46 4.37 6.01
C LEU A 162 -4.46 3.08 5.18
N ILE A 163 -4.52 1.93 5.85
CA ILE A 163 -4.58 0.61 5.21
C ILE A 163 -5.79 0.52 4.28
N ALA A 164 -6.97 0.98 4.73
CA ALA A 164 -8.17 1.00 3.91
C ALA A 164 -7.99 1.91 2.68
N SER A 165 -7.41 3.10 2.86
CA SER A 165 -7.14 4.04 1.76
C SER A 165 -6.22 3.43 0.71
N ILE A 166 -5.12 2.79 1.12
CA ILE A 166 -4.18 2.13 0.20
C ILE A 166 -4.87 0.98 -0.56
N LYS A 167 -5.68 0.17 0.14
CA LYS A 167 -6.47 -0.90 -0.51
C LYS A 167 -7.41 -0.37 -1.58
N VAL A 168 -8.08 0.75 -1.31
CA VAL A 168 -8.95 1.41 -2.30
C VAL A 168 -8.13 1.91 -3.49
N GLN A 169 -6.98 2.55 -3.26
CA GLN A 169 -6.09 2.99 -4.34
C GLN A 169 -5.63 1.84 -5.23
N ILE A 170 -5.22 0.71 -4.64
CA ILE A 170 -4.86 -0.49 -5.40
C ILE A 170 -6.04 -0.95 -6.27
N LYS A 171 -7.23 -1.05 -5.67
CA LYS A 171 -8.44 -1.48 -6.37
C LYS A 171 -8.75 -0.57 -7.58
N MET A 172 -8.74 0.75 -7.39
CA MET A 172 -9.00 1.71 -8.46
C MET A 172 -8.00 1.61 -9.61
N VAL A 173 -6.70 1.42 -9.31
CA VAL A 173 -5.68 1.28 -10.35
C VAL A 173 -5.88 -0.04 -11.12
N CYS A 174 -6.18 -1.14 -10.44
CA CYS A 174 -6.46 -2.42 -11.10
C CYS A 174 -7.71 -2.36 -11.99
N GLU A 175 -8.78 -1.72 -11.53
CA GLU A 175 -9.99 -1.50 -12.32
C GLU A 175 -9.69 -0.64 -13.56
N GLY A 176 -8.93 0.45 -13.39
CA GLY A 176 -8.50 1.28 -14.52
C GLY A 176 -7.62 0.54 -15.54
N ILE A 177 -6.73 -0.35 -15.10
CA ILE A 177 -5.97 -1.24 -16.00
C ILE A 177 -6.92 -2.15 -16.77
N GLN A 178 -7.89 -2.77 -16.10
CA GLN A 178 -8.85 -3.68 -16.71
C GLN A 178 -9.69 -2.98 -17.79
N GLU A 179 -10.17 -1.76 -17.53
CA GLU A 179 -10.88 -0.93 -18.51
C GLU A 179 -9.99 -0.61 -19.73
N LEU A 180 -8.73 -0.22 -19.51
CA LEU A 180 -7.79 0.04 -20.60
C LEU A 180 -7.59 -1.19 -21.48
N LEU A 181 -7.51 -2.38 -20.90
CA LEU A 181 -7.37 -3.64 -21.64
C LEU A 181 -8.65 -4.01 -22.41
N GLN A 182 -9.84 -3.75 -21.85
CA GLN A 182 -11.11 -4.01 -22.53
C GLN A 182 -11.33 -3.10 -23.76
N LEU A 183 -10.90 -1.83 -23.67
CA LEU A 183 -10.88 -0.91 -24.82
C LEU A 183 -9.91 -1.33 -25.93
N ALA A 184 -9.02 -2.30 -25.70
CA ALA A 184 -8.16 -2.88 -26.72
C ALA A 184 -8.83 -4.04 -27.50
N ALA A 185 -9.86 -4.66 -26.92
CA ALA A 185 -10.55 -5.81 -27.50
C ALA A 185 -11.76 -5.43 -28.38
N SER A 186 -12.12 -4.14 -28.43
CA SER A 186 -13.23 -3.58 -29.23
C SER A 186 -12.71 -2.77 -30.42
#